data_AF-A0A1X7VMI0-F1
#
_entry.id   AF-A0A1X7VMI0-F1
#
_cell.length_a   1.000
_cell.length_b   1.000
_cell.length_c   1.000
_cell.angle_alpha   90.00
_cell.angle_beta   90.00
_cell.angle_gamma   90.00
#
_symmetry.space_group_name_H-M   'P 1'
#
loop_
_entity.id
_entity.type
_entity.pdbx_description
1 polymer ?
#
loop_
_entity_poly.entity_id
_entity_poly.type
_entity_poly.pdbx_seq_one_letter_code
_entity_poly.pdbx_strand_id
1 'polypeptide(L)'
;MERVEDKMECVFKKMIAEMESVKKEMENLEQDREKKTEKFEKLKEKIEKANKVKKQAREQIQILQQLDSPLEPEESVVAKIAQIQQETESFPEESGESNNWDEYYMKIACLAALRSKDPRTPVGACIADKKSYQIVGIGYNAMPYVKTRDNDKIFSWSSEKKEDEKEKSKKGEISKIKDHYVVHAAINAITNRTRNKLDGCTIYVTLKPDEDCARAIQLAGIKEVVYCMFTRNEKRGENKDMMNGEKFLKSNNIELKDLKESVLNKFDKNEVVKTLNSRILSPPQPNDDGPYKNALTWEDFFMKIAELSKERPGQFDTTDSRTGACIVSPTKQVMAVGHSGYPEDMELGEIEHNKEYITHAEYRAILGGPIVRGCTLYVTSYPCETCAKLIVQSGISAIVYGKPSKDPYPQRILQECLSNIRPKAD
;
A
#
# COMPACT_ATOMS: atom_id res chain seq x y z
N MET A 1 23.65 37.83 4.72
CA MET A 1 22.45 37.54 3.92
C MET A 1 22.78 37.70 2.44
N GLU A 2 23.27 38.85 1.98
CA GLU A 2 23.67 39.08 0.58
C GLU A 2 24.49 37.95 -0.08
N ARG A 3 25.56 37.45 0.56
CA ARG A 3 26.36 36.34 0.00
C ARG A 3 25.61 35.01 -0.14
N VAL A 4 24.57 34.80 0.65
CA VAL A 4 23.70 33.61 0.59
C VAL A 4 22.65 33.83 -0.50
N GLU A 5 22.10 35.04 -0.60
CA GLU A 5 21.16 35.46 -1.64
C GLU A 5 21.78 35.37 -3.04
N ASP A 6 23.01 35.85 -3.24
CA ASP A 6 23.72 35.76 -4.52
C ASP A 6 23.98 34.30 -4.95
N LYS A 7 24.33 33.44 -3.98
CA LYS A 7 24.55 32.01 -4.24
C LYS A 7 23.24 31.31 -4.59
N MET A 8 22.15 31.65 -3.91
CA MET A 8 20.82 31.17 -4.23
C MET A 8 20.42 31.60 -5.64
N GLU A 9 20.54 32.88 -5.99
CA GLU A 9 20.16 33.41 -7.29
C GLU A 9 20.92 32.70 -8.43
N CYS A 10 22.20 32.39 -8.22
CA CYS A 10 22.99 31.61 -9.17
C CYS A 10 22.47 30.16 -9.34
N VAL A 11 22.12 29.50 -8.24
CA VAL A 11 21.55 28.14 -8.26
C VAL A 11 20.17 28.13 -8.92
N PHE A 12 19.32 29.12 -8.63
CA PHE A 12 17.99 29.25 -9.22
C PHE A 12 18.02 29.57 -10.71
N LYS A 13 18.90 30.47 -11.16
CA LYS A 13 19.06 30.77 -12.60
C LYS A 13 19.48 29.53 -13.38
N LYS A 14 20.35 28.68 -12.82
CA LYS A 14 20.72 27.40 -13.43
C LYS A 14 19.54 26.43 -13.47
N MET A 15 18.77 26.35 -12.39
CA MET A 15 17.57 25.53 -12.30
C MET A 15 16.53 25.91 -13.37
N ILE A 16 16.21 27.20 -13.50
CA ILE A 16 15.24 27.72 -14.47
C ILE A 16 15.69 27.40 -15.91
N ALA A 17 16.96 27.64 -16.23
CA ALA A 17 17.50 27.37 -17.57
C ALA A 17 17.46 25.88 -17.93
N GLU A 18 17.79 24.99 -16.98
CA GLU A 18 17.68 23.54 -17.19
C GLU A 18 16.22 23.10 -17.36
N MET A 19 15.29 23.72 -16.62
CA MET A 19 13.85 23.42 -16.68
C MET A 19 13.21 23.84 -17.99
N GLU A 20 13.54 25.02 -18.51
CA GLU A 20 13.08 25.46 -19.84
C GLU A 20 13.62 24.53 -20.95
N SER A 21 14.86 24.05 -20.80
CA SER A 21 15.43 23.07 -21.74
C SER A 21 14.69 21.74 -21.71
N VAL A 22 14.33 21.22 -20.52
CA VAL A 22 13.59 19.95 -20.38
C VAL A 22 12.18 20.07 -20.94
N LYS A 23 11.48 21.18 -20.63
CA LYS A 23 10.12 21.42 -21.13
C LYS A 23 10.05 21.45 -22.65
N LYS A 24 11.01 22.14 -23.29
CA LYS A 24 11.12 22.21 -24.75
C LYS A 24 11.43 20.86 -25.37
N GLU A 25 12.19 20.00 -24.70
CA GLU A 25 12.44 18.63 -25.18
C GLU A 25 11.22 17.72 -25.03
N MET A 26 10.42 17.88 -23.97
CA MET A 26 9.16 17.15 -23.81
C MET A 26 8.14 17.49 -24.90
N GLU A 27 7.97 18.77 -25.23
CA GLU A 27 7.08 19.23 -26.31
C GLU A 27 7.52 18.69 -27.69
N ASN A 28 8.82 18.56 -27.92
CA ASN A 28 9.37 17.98 -29.15
C ASN A 28 9.26 16.44 -29.21
N LEU A 29 9.16 15.75 -28.06
CA LEU A 29 9.05 14.29 -27.97
C LEU A 29 7.62 13.77 -28.21
N GLU A 30 6.60 14.62 -28.07
CA GLU A 30 5.22 14.27 -28.41
C GLU A 30 5.03 14.02 -29.93
N GLN A 31 5.94 14.50 -30.77
CA GLN A 31 5.80 14.46 -32.22
C GLN A 31 6.49 13.28 -32.93
N ASP A 32 7.33 12.48 -32.26
CA ASP A 32 8.16 11.48 -32.95
C ASP A 32 8.36 10.19 -32.13
N ARG A 33 7.50 9.20 -32.37
CA ARG A 33 7.31 8.01 -31.51
C ARG A 33 8.40 6.93 -31.65
N GLU A 34 9.24 6.99 -32.69
CA GLU A 34 10.18 5.90 -33.06
C GLU A 34 11.64 6.14 -32.62
N LYS A 35 12.04 7.33 -32.15
CA LYS A 35 13.40 7.62 -31.65
C LYS A 35 13.51 7.65 -30.12
N LYS A 36 12.65 6.88 -29.44
CA LYS A 36 12.36 7.05 -28.01
C LYS A 36 13.49 6.69 -27.05
N THR A 37 14.24 5.61 -27.26
CA THR A 37 15.10 5.04 -26.20
C THR A 37 16.30 5.91 -25.82
N GLU A 38 17.10 6.36 -26.79
CA GLU A 38 18.30 7.17 -26.50
C GLU A 38 17.96 8.61 -26.03
N LYS A 39 16.87 9.18 -26.58
CA LYS A 39 16.40 10.51 -26.16
C LYS A 39 15.73 10.47 -24.78
N PHE A 40 15.07 9.36 -24.43
CA PHE A 40 14.43 9.19 -23.12
C PHE A 40 15.46 9.00 -22.01
N GLU A 41 16.57 8.28 -22.25
CA GLU A 41 17.66 8.19 -21.29
C GLU A 41 18.35 9.55 -21.06
N LYS A 42 18.60 10.33 -22.13
CA LYS A 42 19.10 11.71 -21.99
C LYS A 42 18.11 12.61 -21.22
N LEU A 43 16.81 12.38 -21.36
CA LEU A 43 15.79 13.10 -20.63
C LEU A 43 15.76 12.70 -19.15
N LYS A 44 15.90 11.41 -18.83
CA LYS A 44 16.01 10.92 -17.45
C LYS A 44 17.21 11.54 -16.72
N GLU A 45 18.38 11.58 -17.36
CA GLU A 45 19.58 12.22 -16.78
C GLU A 45 19.36 13.71 -16.49
N LYS A 46 18.62 14.41 -17.36
CA LYS A 46 18.30 15.83 -17.14
C LYS A 46 17.29 16.02 -16.01
N ILE A 47 16.29 15.15 -15.90
CA ILE A 47 15.33 15.16 -14.79
C ILE A 47 16.05 14.90 -13.46
N GLU A 48 16.98 13.94 -13.43
CA GLU A 48 17.78 13.64 -12.23
C GLU A 48 18.64 14.84 -11.80
N LYS A 49 19.29 15.52 -12.75
CA LYS A 49 20.04 16.76 -12.50
C LYS A 49 19.12 17.85 -11.92
N ALA A 50 17.95 18.06 -12.52
CA ALA A 50 16.97 19.03 -12.04
C ALA A 50 16.49 18.70 -10.61
N ASN A 51 16.24 17.43 -10.29
CA ASN A 51 15.86 16.99 -8.94
C ASN A 51 16.96 17.23 -7.91
N LYS A 52 18.23 17.04 -8.28
CA LYS A 52 19.37 17.33 -7.40
C LYS A 52 19.46 18.82 -7.07
N VAL A 53 19.26 19.68 -8.07
CA VAL A 53 19.22 21.14 -7.88
C VAL A 53 18.00 21.56 -7.03
N LYS A 54 16.83 20.95 -7.26
CA LYS A 54 15.61 21.15 -6.46
C LYS A 54 15.79 20.79 -4.99
N LYS A 55 16.51 19.69 -4.70
CA LYS A 55 16.85 19.27 -3.34
C LYS A 55 17.76 20.29 -2.65
N GLN A 56 18.80 20.75 -3.34
CA GLN A 56 19.71 21.78 -2.83
C GLN A 56 18.98 23.10 -2.53
N ALA A 57 18.02 23.49 -3.38
CA ALA A 57 17.19 24.67 -3.15
C ALA A 57 16.31 24.52 -1.90
N ARG A 58 15.68 23.36 -1.69
CA ARG A 58 14.87 23.08 -0.49
C ARG A 58 15.70 23.13 0.80
N GLU A 59 16.91 22.56 0.77
CA GLU A 59 17.84 22.59 1.91
C GLU A 59 18.25 24.04 2.25
N GLN A 60 18.51 24.87 1.24
CA GLN A 60 18.84 26.29 1.44
C GLN A 60 17.67 27.12 1.98
N ILE A 61 16.44 26.87 1.50
CA ILE A 61 15.21 27.51 2.04
C ILE A 61 15.02 27.12 3.51
N GLN A 62 15.23 25.86 3.85
CA GLN A 62 15.09 25.37 5.22
C GLN A 62 16.12 25.98 6.16
N ILE A 63 17.36 26.20 5.71
CA ILE A 63 18.40 26.91 6.45
C ILE A 63 17.99 28.37 6.69
N LEU A 64 17.43 29.05 5.70
CA LEU A 64 16.94 30.44 5.84
C LEU A 64 15.78 30.56 6.84
N GLN A 65 14.86 29.59 6.85
CA GLN A 65 13.74 29.56 7.80
C GLN A 65 14.17 29.29 9.25
N GLN A 66 15.38 28.75 9.46
CA GLN A 66 15.94 28.45 10.79
C GLN A 66 16.83 29.57 11.36
N LEU A 67 17.19 30.58 10.56
CA LEU A 67 17.96 31.72 11.02
C LEU A 67 17.02 32.72 11.70
N ASP A 68 16.96 32.69 13.04
CA ASP A 68 16.33 33.74 13.87
C ASP A 68 17.10 35.06 13.70
N SER A 69 16.78 35.81 12.64
CA SER A 69 17.26 37.18 12.43
C SER A 69 16.14 38.16 12.78
N PRO A 70 16.39 39.19 13.62
CA PRO A 70 15.38 40.16 14.03
C PRO A 70 15.01 41.20 12.95
N LEU A 71 15.54 41.03 11.72
CA LEU A 71 15.19 41.84 10.57
C LEU A 71 14.15 41.07 9.76
N GLU A 72 12.94 41.62 9.66
CA GLU A 72 11.93 41.10 8.74
C GLU A 72 12.56 41.00 7.34
N PRO A 73 12.53 39.81 6.70
CA PRO A 73 13.07 39.66 5.35
C PRO A 73 12.35 40.65 4.43
N GLU A 74 13.10 41.37 3.60
CA GLU A 74 12.50 42.31 2.63
C GLU A 74 11.36 41.63 1.85
N GLU A 75 10.24 42.33 1.60
CA GLU A 75 9.09 41.80 0.86
C GLU A 75 9.47 41.12 -0.46
N SER A 76 10.54 41.61 -1.11
CA SER A 76 11.20 41.03 -2.28
C SER A 76 11.62 39.57 -2.10
N VAL A 77 12.18 39.21 -0.94
CA VAL A 77 12.68 37.87 -0.64
C VAL A 77 11.53 36.93 -0.30
N VAL A 78 10.54 37.39 0.45
CA VAL A 78 9.34 36.61 0.81
C VAL A 78 8.50 36.29 -0.44
N ALA A 79 8.29 37.29 -1.32
CA ALA A 79 7.60 37.10 -2.59
C ALA A 79 8.34 36.11 -3.50
N LYS A 80 9.67 36.19 -3.56
CA LYS A 80 10.50 35.23 -4.31
C LYS A 80 10.41 33.82 -3.73
N ILE A 81 10.45 33.65 -2.41
CA ILE A 81 10.30 32.34 -1.76
C ILE A 81 8.92 31.73 -2.06
N ALA A 82 7.85 32.53 -1.98
CA ALA A 82 6.49 32.08 -2.29
C ALA A 82 6.34 31.66 -3.75
N GLN A 83 6.90 32.44 -4.68
CA GLN A 83 6.91 32.09 -6.10
C GLN A 83 7.72 30.82 -6.37
N ILE A 84 8.88 30.67 -5.72
CA ILE A 84 9.72 29.46 -5.81
C ILE A 84 8.98 28.23 -5.27
N GLN A 85 8.25 28.35 -4.16
CA GLN A 85 7.44 27.26 -3.62
C GLN A 85 6.34 26.85 -4.60
N GLN A 86 5.62 27.82 -5.15
CA GLN A 86 4.56 27.60 -6.14
C GLN A 86 5.09 26.93 -7.41
N GLU A 87 6.26 27.37 -7.91
CA GLU A 87 6.89 26.78 -9.09
C GLU A 87 7.44 25.37 -8.79
N THR A 88 8.02 25.14 -7.60
CA THR A 88 8.52 23.83 -7.13
C THR A 88 7.42 22.79 -7.00
N GLU A 89 6.22 23.21 -6.59
CA GLU A 89 5.00 22.39 -6.49
C GLU A 89 4.37 22.09 -7.85
N SER A 90 4.58 22.94 -8.86
CA SER A 90 4.07 22.72 -10.21
C SER A 90 4.89 21.71 -11.03
N PHE A 91 6.02 21.22 -10.51
CA PHE A 91 6.80 20.15 -11.12
C PHE A 91 6.16 18.77 -10.90
N PRO A 92 6.18 17.88 -11.91
CA PRO A 92 5.99 16.46 -11.67
C PRO A 92 7.09 15.98 -10.71
N GLU A 93 6.73 15.55 -9.50
CA GLU A 93 7.59 14.69 -8.67
C GLU A 93 8.00 13.48 -9.51
N GLU A 94 9.18 12.88 -9.24
CA GLU A 94 9.63 11.62 -9.85
C GLU A 94 8.46 10.65 -10.07
N SER A 95 7.90 10.72 -11.27
CA SER A 95 6.76 9.94 -11.69
C SER A 95 7.35 8.84 -12.54
N GLY A 96 7.59 7.70 -11.91
CA GLY A 96 7.97 6.50 -12.64
C GLY A 96 7.67 5.25 -11.82
N GLU A 97 8.45 5.03 -10.77
CA GLU A 97 8.47 3.71 -10.12
C GLU A 97 8.07 3.75 -8.64
N SER A 98 8.68 4.61 -7.83
CA SER A 98 8.43 4.68 -6.37
C SER A 98 6.96 5.00 -6.02
N ASN A 99 6.36 6.00 -6.69
CA ASN A 99 4.97 6.40 -6.43
C ASN A 99 3.95 5.34 -6.86
N ASN A 100 4.29 4.47 -7.82
CA ASN A 100 3.38 3.41 -8.28
C ASN A 100 3.37 2.22 -7.30
N TRP A 101 4.52 1.89 -6.71
CA TRP A 101 4.62 0.86 -5.66
C TRP A 101 3.84 1.23 -4.42
N ASP A 102 4.03 2.45 -3.94
CA ASP A 102 3.32 2.93 -2.75
C ASP A 102 1.81 2.95 -2.97
N GLU A 103 1.36 3.34 -4.17
CA GLU A 103 -0.05 3.27 -4.56
C GLU A 103 -0.58 1.83 -4.53
N TYR A 104 0.15 0.88 -5.12
CA TYR A 104 -0.25 -0.53 -5.11
C TYR A 104 -0.40 -1.10 -3.70
N TYR A 105 0.60 -0.93 -2.84
CA TYR A 105 0.54 -1.44 -1.47
C TYR A 105 -0.52 -0.72 -0.61
N MET A 106 -0.73 0.58 -0.84
CA MET A 106 -1.80 1.31 -0.19
C MET A 106 -3.19 0.82 -0.65
N LYS A 107 -3.38 0.48 -1.93
CA LYS A 107 -4.64 -0.15 -2.41
C LYS A 107 -4.91 -1.48 -1.73
N ILE A 108 -3.88 -2.30 -1.47
CA ILE A 108 -4.02 -3.52 -0.66
C ILE A 108 -4.45 -3.18 0.77
N ALA A 109 -3.87 -2.16 1.39
CA ALA A 109 -4.30 -1.68 2.71
C ALA A 109 -5.76 -1.18 2.70
N CYS A 110 -6.18 -0.46 1.65
CA CYS A 110 -7.57 -0.04 1.48
C CYS A 110 -8.52 -1.23 1.33
N LEU A 111 -8.14 -2.26 0.56
CA LEU A 111 -8.92 -3.49 0.44
C LEU A 111 -9.04 -4.21 1.80
N ALA A 112 -7.96 -4.24 2.59
CA ALA A 112 -8.00 -4.78 3.94
C ALA A 112 -8.96 -4.00 4.85
N ALA A 113 -9.00 -2.67 4.74
CA ALA A 113 -9.95 -1.85 5.49
C ALA A 113 -11.42 -2.21 5.16
N LEU A 114 -11.74 -2.54 3.92
CA LEU A 114 -13.08 -2.99 3.52
C LEU A 114 -13.51 -4.32 4.16
N ARG A 115 -12.55 -5.13 4.63
CA ARG A 115 -12.83 -6.36 5.38
C ARG A 115 -13.14 -6.11 6.86
N SER A 116 -12.76 -4.94 7.39
CA SER A 116 -13.06 -4.54 8.77
C SER A 116 -14.56 -4.57 9.02
N LYS A 117 -14.93 -5.07 10.20
CA LYS A 117 -16.30 -5.06 10.71
C LYS A 117 -16.61 -3.80 11.53
N ASP A 118 -15.66 -2.87 11.68
CA ASP A 118 -15.92 -1.60 12.36
C ASP A 118 -16.89 -0.74 11.52
N PRO A 119 -18.08 -0.40 12.04
CA PRO A 119 -19.06 0.36 11.29
C PRO A 119 -18.68 1.84 11.11
N ARG A 120 -17.77 2.38 11.95
CA ARG A 120 -17.43 3.81 11.96
C ARG A 120 -16.04 4.09 11.39
N THR A 121 -15.08 3.23 11.70
CA THR A 121 -13.66 3.48 11.46
C THR A 121 -12.97 2.25 10.87
N PRO A 122 -13.25 1.87 9.62
CA PRO A 122 -12.50 0.81 8.95
C PRO A 122 -11.06 1.28 8.70
N VAL A 123 -10.09 0.50 9.19
CA VAL A 123 -8.66 0.75 8.97
C VAL A 123 -8.02 -0.54 8.46
N GLY A 124 -7.13 -0.40 7.49
CA GLY A 124 -6.36 -1.49 6.92
C GLY A 124 -4.87 -1.18 6.89
N ALA A 125 -4.07 -2.23 6.84
CA ALA A 125 -2.63 -2.16 6.81
C ALA A 125 -2.04 -3.27 5.92
N CYS A 126 -0.96 -2.94 5.22
CA CYS A 126 -0.18 -3.84 4.39
C CYS A 126 1.31 -3.63 4.71
N ILE A 127 2.06 -4.70 4.96
CA ILE A 127 3.50 -4.64 5.17
C ILE A 127 4.16 -5.25 3.94
N ALA A 128 5.05 -4.48 3.32
CA ALA A 128 5.79 -4.92 2.15
C ALA A 128 7.30 -4.87 2.40
N ASP A 129 8.01 -5.79 1.78
CA ASP A 129 9.45 -5.71 1.62
C ASP A 129 9.75 -5.07 0.26
N LYS A 130 10.25 -3.83 0.27
CA LYS A 130 10.58 -3.09 -0.96
C LYS A 130 11.74 -3.71 -1.74
N LYS A 131 12.56 -4.59 -1.12
CA LYS A 131 13.67 -5.27 -1.82
C LYS A 131 13.20 -6.46 -2.63
N SER A 132 12.32 -7.28 -2.05
CA SER A 132 11.77 -8.47 -2.73
C SER A 132 10.43 -8.21 -3.41
N TYR A 133 9.87 -7.01 -3.22
CA TYR A 133 8.52 -6.61 -3.62
C TYR A 133 7.41 -7.58 -3.14
N GLN A 134 7.65 -8.24 -2.01
CA GLN A 134 6.72 -9.21 -1.43
C GLN A 134 5.86 -8.54 -0.37
N ILE A 135 4.59 -8.91 -0.34
CA ILE A 135 3.71 -8.60 0.77
C ILE A 135 3.99 -9.62 1.88
N VAL A 136 4.40 -9.12 3.05
CA VAL A 136 4.83 -9.95 4.19
C VAL A 136 3.86 -9.90 5.36
N GLY A 137 2.82 -9.07 5.30
CA GLY A 137 1.75 -9.02 6.29
C GLY A 137 0.57 -8.17 5.83
N ILE A 138 -0.65 -8.59 6.14
CA ILE A 138 -1.87 -7.82 5.89
C ILE A 138 -2.72 -7.83 7.16
N GLY A 139 -3.30 -6.69 7.50
CA GLY A 139 -4.13 -6.52 8.68
C GLY A 139 -5.25 -5.51 8.47
N TYR A 140 -6.29 -5.64 9.27
CA TYR A 140 -7.37 -4.67 9.40
C TYR A 140 -7.83 -4.64 10.84
N ASN A 141 -8.49 -3.57 11.26
CA ASN A 141 -8.96 -3.50 12.64
C ASN A 141 -10.10 -4.51 12.90
N ALA A 142 -9.96 -5.30 13.95
CA ALA A 142 -10.86 -6.42 14.23
C ALA A 142 -10.93 -6.70 15.73
N MET A 143 -12.02 -7.30 16.18
CA MET A 143 -12.09 -7.87 17.53
C MET A 143 -11.09 -9.03 17.68
N PRO A 144 -10.60 -9.30 18.90
CA PRO A 144 -9.65 -10.37 19.15
C PRO A 144 -10.18 -11.73 18.67
N TYR A 145 -9.26 -12.63 18.35
CA TYR A 145 -9.62 -14.00 17.98
C TYR A 145 -10.20 -14.75 19.17
N VAL A 146 -11.28 -15.49 18.94
CA VAL A 146 -11.93 -16.35 19.95
C VAL A 146 -12.10 -17.76 19.40
N LYS A 147 -12.10 -18.76 20.28
CA LYS A 147 -12.18 -20.18 19.89
C LYS A 147 -13.39 -20.51 19.02
N THR A 148 -14.53 -19.85 19.27
CA THR A 148 -15.78 -20.02 18.53
C THR A 148 -15.77 -19.39 17.13
N ARG A 149 -14.74 -18.58 16.79
CA ARG A 149 -14.64 -17.76 15.57
C ARG A 149 -15.78 -16.76 15.36
N ASP A 150 -16.59 -16.53 16.39
CA ASP A 150 -17.67 -15.55 16.41
C ASP A 150 -17.43 -14.56 17.55
N ASN A 151 -16.53 -13.61 17.29
CA ASN A 151 -16.13 -12.59 18.27
C ASN A 151 -17.16 -11.47 18.40
N ASP A 152 -18.01 -11.25 17.39
CA ASP A 152 -19.06 -10.23 17.41
C ASP A 152 -20.19 -10.54 18.43
N LYS A 153 -20.33 -11.81 18.84
CA LYS A 153 -21.23 -12.19 19.94
C LYS A 153 -20.69 -11.87 21.33
N ILE A 154 -19.38 -11.65 21.45
CA ILE A 154 -18.68 -11.48 22.73
C ILE A 154 -18.34 -10.01 22.95
N PHE A 155 -17.85 -9.33 21.91
CA PHE A 155 -17.41 -7.94 21.97
C PHE A 155 -18.36 -7.03 21.20
N SER A 156 -18.71 -5.90 21.81
CA SER A 156 -19.58 -4.88 21.18
C SER A 156 -18.76 -3.92 20.31
N TRP A 157 -19.38 -3.44 19.23
CA TRP A 157 -18.82 -2.40 18.35
C TRP A 157 -19.24 -0.98 18.75
N SER A 158 -19.88 -0.82 19.92
CA SER A 158 -20.31 0.49 20.42
C SER A 158 -19.11 1.37 20.77
N SER A 159 -19.24 2.68 20.53
CA SER A 159 -18.24 3.69 20.93
C SER A 159 -18.77 4.61 22.04
N GLU A 160 -19.98 4.37 22.53
CA GLU A 160 -20.64 5.25 23.50
C GLU A 160 -20.50 4.73 24.93
N LYS A 161 -19.99 5.60 25.80
CA LYS A 161 -20.10 5.44 27.25
C LYS A 161 -21.53 5.75 27.67
N LYS A 162 -22.40 4.75 27.75
CA LYS A 162 -23.71 4.94 28.40
C LYS A 162 -23.47 5.19 29.89
N GLU A 163 -24.26 6.07 30.52
CA GLU A 163 -24.06 6.51 31.92
C GLU A 163 -23.97 5.32 32.91
N ASP A 164 -24.64 4.20 32.59
CA ASP A 164 -24.64 2.94 33.35
C ASP A 164 -23.30 2.16 33.37
N GLU A 165 -22.31 2.51 32.54
CA GLU A 165 -21.06 1.73 32.42
C GLU A 165 -20.11 1.92 33.62
N LYS A 166 -20.22 3.03 34.36
CA LYS A 166 -19.42 3.28 35.57
C LYS A 166 -19.80 2.33 36.73
N GLU A 167 -21.04 1.85 36.77
CA GLU A 167 -21.49 0.87 37.78
C GLU A 167 -21.19 -0.57 37.38
N LYS A 168 -21.30 -0.92 36.09
CA LYS A 168 -21.08 -2.29 35.60
C LYS A 168 -19.60 -2.71 35.58
N SER A 169 -18.70 -1.78 35.30
CA SER A 169 -17.25 -2.01 35.40
C SER A 169 -16.79 -2.39 36.81
N LYS A 170 -17.51 -1.95 37.87
CA LYS A 170 -17.26 -2.37 39.26
C LYS A 170 -17.71 -3.80 39.58
N LYS A 171 -18.58 -4.41 38.76
CA LYS A 171 -19.07 -5.79 38.92
C LYS A 171 -18.28 -6.83 38.10
N GLY A 172 -17.21 -6.44 37.42
CA GLY A 172 -16.43 -7.34 36.57
C GLY A 172 -17.11 -7.72 35.25
N GLU A 173 -18.14 -6.98 34.83
CA GLU A 173 -18.81 -7.18 33.54
C GLU A 173 -17.96 -6.65 32.38
N ILE A 174 -18.03 -7.33 31.22
CA ILE A 174 -17.32 -6.95 29.98
C ILE A 174 -17.80 -5.54 29.56
N SER A 175 -16.87 -4.58 29.46
CA SER A 175 -17.13 -3.24 28.91
C SER A 175 -17.75 -3.33 27.52
N LYS A 176 -18.71 -2.47 27.18
CA LYS A 176 -19.33 -2.45 25.85
C LYS A 176 -18.65 -1.47 24.88
N ILE A 177 -17.57 -0.82 25.31
CA ILE A 177 -16.79 0.10 24.49
C ILE A 177 -15.81 -0.69 23.64
N LYS A 178 -15.92 -0.57 22.31
CA LYS A 178 -15.08 -1.28 21.36
C LYS A 178 -13.58 -1.01 21.55
N ASP A 179 -13.22 0.21 21.93
CA ASP A 179 -11.84 0.71 22.00
C ASP A 179 -10.98 -0.05 23.03
N HIS A 180 -11.61 -0.76 23.97
CA HIS A 180 -10.90 -1.63 24.92
C HIS A 180 -10.48 -2.98 24.34
N TYR A 181 -11.04 -3.40 23.20
CA TYR A 181 -10.84 -4.75 22.65
C TYR A 181 -10.33 -4.75 21.22
N VAL A 182 -10.73 -3.75 20.43
CA VAL A 182 -10.39 -3.71 19.01
C VAL A 182 -8.87 -3.72 18.84
N VAL A 183 -8.36 -4.67 18.07
CA VAL A 183 -6.95 -4.70 17.70
C VAL A 183 -6.78 -3.90 16.43
N HIS A 184 -5.83 -2.97 16.43
CA HIS A 184 -5.61 -2.05 15.31
C HIS A 184 -5.01 -2.77 14.10
N ALA A 185 -5.25 -2.20 12.91
CA ALA A 185 -4.83 -2.80 11.64
C ALA A 185 -3.32 -3.03 11.55
N ALA A 186 -2.52 -2.06 11.99
CA ALA A 186 -1.06 -2.17 11.97
C ALA A 186 -0.56 -3.31 12.86
N ILE A 187 -1.13 -3.45 14.07
CA ILE A 187 -0.81 -4.55 14.99
C ILE A 187 -1.19 -5.88 14.35
N ASN A 188 -2.40 -5.99 13.81
CA ASN A 188 -2.85 -7.21 13.13
C ASN A 188 -1.96 -7.57 11.92
N ALA A 189 -1.47 -6.59 11.17
CA ALA A 189 -0.55 -6.84 10.06
C ALA A 189 0.81 -7.38 10.55
N ILE A 190 1.34 -6.84 11.66
CA ILE A 190 2.59 -7.29 12.29
C ILE A 190 2.44 -8.70 12.88
N THR A 191 1.30 -9.02 13.51
CA THR A 191 1.04 -10.35 14.06
C THR A 191 0.80 -11.38 12.96
N ASN A 192 0.18 -10.98 11.85
CA ASN A 192 -0.07 -11.81 10.68
C ASN A 192 1.12 -11.86 9.70
N ARG A 193 2.33 -11.52 10.17
CA ARG A 193 3.51 -11.57 9.32
C ARG A 193 3.84 -12.99 8.88
N THR A 194 4.39 -13.12 7.68
CA THR A 194 4.72 -14.40 7.04
C THR A 194 6.16 -14.83 7.26
N ARG A 195 6.95 -13.97 7.92
CA ARG A 195 8.36 -14.19 8.24
C ARG A 195 8.70 -13.67 9.63
N ASN A 196 9.81 -14.13 10.20
CA ASN A 196 10.17 -13.82 11.59
C ASN A 196 10.50 -12.34 11.81
N LYS A 197 11.22 -11.72 10.87
CA LYS A 197 11.74 -10.35 10.96
C LYS A 197 11.08 -9.43 9.94
N LEU A 198 10.74 -8.22 10.36
CA LEU A 198 10.23 -7.16 9.48
C LEU A 198 11.27 -6.03 9.31
N ASP A 199 12.54 -6.33 9.59
CA ASP A 199 13.66 -5.39 9.45
C ASP A 199 13.73 -4.82 8.03
N GLY A 200 13.63 -3.49 7.93
CA GLY A 200 13.70 -2.78 6.64
C GLY A 200 12.43 -2.85 5.81
N CYS A 201 11.34 -3.45 6.32
CA CYS A 201 10.03 -3.35 5.69
C CYS A 201 9.46 -1.94 5.76
N THR A 202 8.49 -1.71 4.89
CA THR A 202 7.59 -0.55 4.90
C THR A 202 6.19 -1.01 5.27
N ILE A 203 5.52 -0.28 6.15
CA ILE A 203 4.09 -0.49 6.45
C ILE A 203 3.24 0.61 5.83
N TYR A 204 2.22 0.21 5.10
CA TYR A 204 1.21 1.04 4.48
C TYR A 204 -0.05 0.96 5.32
N VAL A 205 -0.54 2.08 5.85
CA VAL A 205 -1.73 2.11 6.72
C VAL A 205 -2.72 3.16 6.24
N THR A 206 -4.01 2.81 6.20
CA THR A 206 -5.03 3.75 5.72
C THR A 206 -5.26 4.94 6.67
N LEU A 207 -4.80 4.84 7.92
CA LEU A 207 -4.87 5.90 8.93
C LEU A 207 -3.49 6.06 9.58
N LYS A 208 -3.13 7.30 9.95
CA LYS A 208 -1.90 7.59 10.67
C LYS A 208 -1.83 6.76 11.97
N PRO A 209 -0.69 6.11 12.28
CA PRO A 209 -0.54 5.33 13.50
C PRO A 209 -0.70 6.19 14.77
N ASP A 210 -1.38 5.64 15.77
CA ASP A 210 -1.36 6.15 17.14
C ASP A 210 -0.11 5.69 17.90
N GLU A 211 -0.03 6.04 19.18
CA GLU A 211 1.09 5.73 20.06
C GLU A 211 1.35 4.22 20.21
N ASP A 212 0.31 3.39 20.34
CA ASP A 212 0.48 1.95 20.51
C ASP A 212 0.89 1.26 19.20
N CYS A 213 0.32 1.68 18.08
CA CYS A 213 0.76 1.22 16.76
C CYS A 213 2.20 1.65 16.48
N ALA A 214 2.59 2.88 16.83
CA ALA A 214 3.95 3.37 16.66
C ALA A 214 4.98 2.56 17.44
N ARG A 215 4.67 2.22 18.70
CA ARG A 215 5.51 1.31 19.52
C ARG A 215 5.61 -0.08 18.88
N ALA A 216 4.50 -0.65 18.42
CA ALA A 216 4.49 -1.95 17.76
C ALA A 216 5.32 -1.97 16.46
N ILE A 217 5.19 -0.92 15.64
CA ILE A 217 5.95 -0.74 14.40
C ILE A 217 7.46 -0.70 14.68
N GLN A 218 7.87 0.06 15.69
CA GLN A 218 9.27 0.15 16.10
C GLN A 218 9.81 -1.20 16.60
N LEU A 219 9.06 -1.90 17.47
CA LEU A 219 9.46 -3.21 18.00
C LEU A 219 9.53 -4.28 16.91
N ALA A 220 8.74 -4.14 15.85
CA ALA A 220 8.76 -5.04 14.70
C ALA A 220 9.99 -4.85 13.79
N GLY A 221 10.73 -3.74 13.91
CA GLY A 221 11.89 -3.42 13.08
C GLY A 221 11.56 -2.74 11.74
N ILE A 222 10.31 -2.31 11.55
CA ILE A 222 9.86 -1.59 10.35
C ILE A 222 10.56 -0.22 10.30
N LYS A 223 10.99 0.20 9.09
CA LYS A 223 11.80 1.41 8.90
C LYS A 223 11.07 2.58 8.25
N GLU A 224 9.93 2.30 7.63
CA GLU A 224 9.14 3.31 6.94
C GLU A 224 7.64 3.04 7.16
N VAL A 225 6.90 4.13 7.37
CA VAL A 225 5.45 4.15 7.48
C VAL A 225 4.91 5.06 6.38
N VAL A 226 4.08 4.52 5.51
CA VAL A 226 3.33 5.29 4.50
C VAL A 226 1.86 5.29 4.89
N TYR A 227 1.22 6.47 4.98
CA TYR A 227 -0.18 6.58 5.37
C TYR A 227 -0.97 7.51 4.45
N CYS A 228 -2.31 7.35 4.36
CA CYS A 228 -3.16 8.16 3.48
C CYS A 228 -4.28 8.95 4.20
N MET A 229 -4.33 8.91 5.55
CA MET A 229 -5.31 9.63 6.38
C MET A 229 -6.78 9.52 5.92
N PHE A 230 -7.23 8.32 5.60
CA PHE A 230 -8.64 8.05 5.31
C PHE A 230 -9.51 8.31 6.55
N THR A 231 -10.11 9.50 6.62
CA THR A 231 -10.92 9.91 7.76
C THR A 231 -11.96 10.95 7.39
N ARG A 232 -13.09 10.96 8.11
CA ARG A 232 -14.13 11.99 8.00
C ARG A 232 -13.85 13.22 8.87
N ASN A 233 -12.87 13.16 9.76
CA ASN A 233 -12.49 14.26 10.65
C ASN A 233 -11.06 14.68 10.33
N GLU A 234 -10.92 15.78 9.60
CA GLU A 234 -9.62 16.31 9.17
C GLU A 234 -8.68 16.58 10.35
N LYS A 235 -9.21 16.98 11.51
CA LYS A 235 -8.42 17.23 12.73
C LYS A 235 -7.98 15.97 13.45
N ARG A 236 -8.39 14.77 13.02
CA ARG A 236 -8.05 13.52 13.71
C ARG A 236 -6.54 13.28 13.79
N GLY A 237 -5.79 13.72 12.77
CA GLY A 237 -4.32 13.61 12.75
C GLY A 237 -3.62 14.43 13.82
N GLU A 238 -4.31 15.40 14.41
CA GLU A 238 -3.87 16.29 15.50
C GLU A 238 -4.27 15.76 16.88
N ASN A 239 -4.90 14.58 16.95
CA ASN A 239 -5.19 13.95 18.22
C ASN A 239 -3.89 13.63 18.96
N LYS A 240 -3.92 13.78 20.29
CA LYS A 240 -2.75 13.58 21.17
C LYS A 240 -2.03 12.26 20.89
N ASP A 241 -2.77 11.16 20.74
CA ASP A 241 -2.18 9.83 20.54
C ASP A 241 -1.48 9.69 19.19
N MET A 242 -2.02 10.30 18.12
CA MET A 242 -1.38 10.30 16.79
C MET A 242 -0.18 11.23 16.73
N MET A 243 -0.23 12.37 17.43
CA MET A 243 0.93 13.27 17.57
C MET A 243 2.05 12.61 18.37
N ASN A 244 1.71 11.89 19.45
CA ASN A 244 2.66 11.11 20.23
C ASN A 244 3.27 9.99 19.38
N GLY A 245 2.44 9.25 18.63
CA GLY A 245 2.89 8.21 17.71
C GLY A 245 3.86 8.75 16.66
N GLU A 246 3.54 9.87 16.02
CA GLU A 246 4.44 10.52 15.05
C GLU A 246 5.77 10.94 15.69
N LYS A 247 5.73 11.62 16.85
CA LYS A 247 6.95 12.01 17.56
C LYS A 247 7.80 10.79 17.90
N PHE A 248 7.17 9.72 18.38
CA PHE A 248 7.84 8.47 18.73
C PHE A 248 8.51 7.82 17.50
N LEU A 249 7.82 7.72 16.36
CA LEU A 249 8.39 7.18 15.12
C LEU A 249 9.61 8.00 14.66
N LYS A 250 9.46 9.34 14.61
CA LYS A 250 10.54 10.26 14.21
C LYS A 250 11.75 10.15 15.13
N SER A 251 11.55 10.12 16.46
CA SER A 251 12.64 9.95 17.43
C SER A 251 13.38 8.61 17.31
N ASN A 252 12.76 7.59 16.72
CA ASN A 252 13.36 6.28 16.48
C ASN A 252 13.91 6.10 15.05
N ASN A 253 14.04 7.19 14.28
CA ASN A 253 14.52 7.17 12.88
C ASN A 253 13.67 6.27 11.98
N ILE A 254 12.35 6.26 12.19
CA ILE A 254 11.39 5.60 11.29
C ILE A 254 10.83 6.68 10.37
N GLU A 255 11.00 6.49 9.06
CA GLU A 255 10.51 7.43 8.05
C GLU A 255 8.98 7.43 8.04
N LEU A 256 8.38 8.61 7.94
CA LEU A 256 6.93 8.79 7.91
C LEU A 256 6.56 9.59 6.66
N LYS A 257 5.81 8.96 5.75
CA LYS A 257 5.39 9.54 4.47
C LYS A 257 3.87 9.66 4.41
N ASP A 258 3.40 10.87 4.13
CA ASP A 258 2.00 11.14 3.82
C ASP A 258 1.74 10.95 2.32
N LEU A 259 0.96 9.92 1.98
CA LEU A 259 0.54 9.62 0.62
C LEU A 259 -0.84 10.24 0.39
N LYS A 260 -0.89 11.29 -0.42
CA LYS A 260 -2.15 11.99 -0.71
C LYS A 260 -3.15 11.08 -1.43
N GLU A 261 -4.40 11.12 -0.99
CA GLU A 261 -5.51 10.36 -1.57
C GLU A 261 -5.70 10.63 -3.08
N SER A 262 -5.43 11.86 -3.52
CA SER A 262 -5.50 12.26 -4.94
C SER A 262 -4.56 11.47 -5.85
N VAL A 263 -3.48 10.90 -5.31
CA VAL A 263 -2.58 10.01 -6.05
C VAL A 263 -3.27 8.67 -6.32
N LEU A 264 -3.93 8.10 -5.31
CA LEU A 264 -4.58 6.79 -5.38
C LEU A 264 -5.79 6.78 -6.32
N ASN A 265 -6.55 7.86 -6.36
CA ASN A 265 -7.77 7.95 -7.15
C ASN A 265 -7.52 8.01 -8.67
N LYS A 266 -6.29 8.36 -9.12
CA LYS A 266 -5.96 8.46 -10.54
C LYS A 266 -5.96 7.11 -11.26
N PHE A 267 -5.65 6.03 -10.55
CA PHE A 267 -5.52 4.69 -11.15
C PHE A 267 -6.33 3.60 -10.42
N ASP A 268 -7.37 3.96 -9.66
CA ASP A 268 -8.23 3.01 -8.93
C ASP A 268 -9.26 2.32 -9.86
N LYS A 269 -8.80 1.41 -10.71
CA LYS A 269 -9.65 0.64 -11.63
C LYS A 269 -10.62 -0.31 -10.90
N ASN A 270 -10.23 -0.82 -9.74
CA ASN A 270 -11.03 -1.76 -8.94
C ASN A 270 -11.97 -1.05 -7.96
N GLU A 271 -12.04 0.28 -8.00
CA GLU A 271 -12.88 1.13 -7.16
C GLU A 271 -12.72 0.89 -5.65
N VAL A 272 -11.58 0.36 -5.22
CA VAL A 272 -11.33 -0.02 -3.82
C VAL A 272 -11.23 1.23 -2.96
N VAL A 273 -10.53 2.24 -3.44
CA VAL A 273 -10.32 3.52 -2.75
C VAL A 273 -11.63 4.29 -2.70
N LYS A 274 -12.34 4.37 -3.83
CA LYS A 274 -13.66 5.01 -3.91
C LYS A 274 -14.67 4.37 -2.95
N THR A 275 -14.71 3.03 -2.91
CA THR A 275 -15.61 2.28 -2.02
C THR A 275 -15.28 2.54 -0.55
N LEU A 276 -14.00 2.53 -0.18
CA LEU A 276 -13.57 2.80 1.19
C LEU A 276 -13.92 4.23 1.62
N ASN A 277 -13.65 5.22 0.77
CA ASN A 277 -14.00 6.61 1.02
C ASN A 277 -15.50 6.80 1.23
N SER A 278 -16.30 6.21 0.35
CA SER A 278 -17.76 6.27 0.43
C SER A 278 -18.25 5.69 1.76
N ARG A 279 -17.67 4.58 2.21
CA ARG A 279 -17.98 3.96 3.50
C ARG A 279 -17.58 4.84 4.70
N ILE A 280 -16.47 5.57 4.62
CA ILE A 280 -15.97 6.42 5.71
C ILE A 280 -16.79 7.71 5.83
N LEU A 281 -17.13 8.33 4.69
CA LEU A 281 -17.90 9.58 4.63
C LEU A 281 -19.38 9.36 4.94
N SER A 282 -19.94 8.24 4.48
CA SER A 282 -21.33 7.85 4.71
C SER A 282 -21.39 6.56 5.53
N PRO A 283 -21.03 6.61 6.83
CA PRO A 283 -21.11 5.43 7.69
C PRO A 283 -22.57 4.96 7.78
N PRO A 284 -22.82 3.65 7.80
CA PRO A 284 -24.16 3.12 8.01
C PRO A 284 -24.77 3.66 9.31
N GLN A 285 -26.06 3.99 9.27
CA GLN A 285 -26.81 4.50 10.42
C GLN A 285 -26.75 3.47 11.57
N PRO A 286 -26.39 3.91 12.80
CA PRO A 286 -26.15 3.05 13.94
C PRO A 286 -27.47 2.66 14.60
N ASN A 287 -28.32 1.91 13.90
CA ASN A 287 -29.52 1.37 14.55
C ASN A 287 -29.16 0.21 15.51
N ASP A 288 -27.92 -0.26 15.53
CA ASP A 288 -27.42 -1.37 16.35
C ASP A 288 -25.93 -1.19 16.70
N ASP A 289 -25.52 -1.63 17.91
CA ASP A 289 -24.14 -1.65 18.43
C ASP A 289 -23.32 -2.83 17.81
N GLY A 290 -23.77 -3.34 16.67
CA GLY A 290 -23.28 -4.54 16.00
C GLY A 290 -22.24 -4.28 14.89
N PRO A 291 -21.69 -5.36 14.30
CA PRO A 291 -20.68 -5.26 13.26
C PRO A 291 -21.25 -4.69 11.95
N TYR A 292 -20.37 -4.13 11.12
CA TYR A 292 -20.69 -3.76 9.75
C TYR A 292 -21.08 -5.00 8.93
N LYS A 293 -22.33 -5.05 8.48
CA LYS A 293 -22.92 -6.21 7.81
C LYS A 293 -22.40 -6.44 6.39
N ASN A 294 -21.95 -5.39 5.70
CA ASN A 294 -21.50 -5.46 4.30
C ASN A 294 -19.97 -5.51 4.19
N ALA A 295 -19.26 -5.97 5.23
CA ALA A 295 -17.83 -6.23 5.13
C ALA A 295 -17.57 -7.32 4.08
N LEU A 296 -16.44 -7.22 3.36
CA LEU A 296 -16.09 -8.21 2.32
C LEU A 296 -16.13 -9.64 2.87
N THR A 297 -16.64 -10.57 2.07
CA THR A 297 -16.51 -11.99 2.39
C THR A 297 -15.03 -12.40 2.32
N TRP A 298 -14.69 -13.53 2.94
CA TRP A 298 -13.31 -14.03 2.84
C TRP A 298 -12.91 -14.35 1.40
N GLU A 299 -13.82 -14.93 0.62
CA GLU A 299 -13.57 -15.28 -0.76
C GLU A 299 -13.34 -14.04 -1.63
N ASP A 300 -14.22 -13.05 -1.53
CA ASP A 300 -14.06 -11.78 -2.26
C ASP A 300 -12.78 -11.07 -1.85
N PHE A 301 -12.48 -11.05 -0.55
CA PHE A 301 -11.27 -10.41 -0.05
C PHE A 301 -10.00 -11.02 -0.65
N PHE A 302 -9.88 -12.35 -0.64
CA PHE A 302 -8.69 -13.02 -1.16
C PHE A 302 -8.61 -13.00 -2.69
N MET A 303 -9.75 -13.15 -3.38
CA MET A 303 -9.78 -13.03 -4.84
C MET A 303 -9.45 -11.60 -5.29
N LYS A 304 -9.97 -10.57 -4.61
CA LYS A 304 -9.63 -9.17 -4.92
C LYS A 304 -8.16 -8.83 -4.67
N ILE A 305 -7.50 -9.47 -3.70
CA ILE A 305 -6.04 -9.35 -3.54
C ILE A 305 -5.33 -9.90 -4.78
N ALA A 306 -5.73 -11.09 -5.26
CA ALA A 306 -5.19 -11.67 -6.48
C ALA A 306 -5.52 -10.80 -7.71
N GLU A 307 -6.68 -10.14 -7.74
CA GLU A 307 -7.03 -9.24 -8.83
C GLU A 307 -6.19 -7.95 -8.82
N LEU A 308 -6.02 -7.34 -7.66
CA LEU A 308 -5.16 -6.16 -7.49
C LEU A 308 -3.70 -6.46 -7.83
N SER A 309 -3.20 -7.67 -7.57
CA SER A 309 -1.80 -8.01 -7.89
C SER A 309 -1.50 -8.01 -9.39
N LYS A 310 -2.52 -8.04 -10.27
CA LYS A 310 -2.35 -7.81 -11.72
C LYS A 310 -1.98 -6.35 -12.05
N GLU A 311 -2.31 -5.41 -11.17
CA GLU A 311 -2.08 -3.97 -11.35
C GLU A 311 -0.74 -3.50 -10.77
N ARG A 312 0.07 -4.44 -10.26
CA ARG A 312 1.41 -4.18 -9.74
C ARG A 312 2.26 -3.38 -10.76
N PRO A 313 3.08 -2.40 -10.32
CA PRO A 313 4.08 -1.75 -11.17
C PRO A 313 5.10 -2.77 -11.73
N GLY A 314 5.66 -2.51 -12.91
CA GLY A 314 6.68 -3.36 -13.54
C GLY A 314 6.59 -3.44 -15.06
N GLN A 315 7.57 -4.10 -15.67
CA GLN A 315 7.59 -4.38 -17.12
C GLN A 315 6.76 -5.64 -17.42
N PHE A 316 5.81 -5.52 -18.34
CA PHE A 316 4.92 -6.62 -18.72
C PHE A 316 4.68 -6.59 -20.22
N ASP A 317 4.60 -7.77 -20.83
CA ASP A 317 4.30 -7.92 -22.26
C ASP A 317 2.92 -7.36 -22.65
N THR A 318 1.84 -7.81 -21.97
CA THR A 318 0.46 -7.43 -22.31
C THR A 318 -0.44 -7.35 -21.07
N THR A 319 -1.40 -6.42 -21.07
CA THR A 319 -2.34 -6.22 -19.94
C THR A 319 -3.41 -7.30 -19.83
N ASP A 320 -3.82 -7.91 -20.96
CA ASP A 320 -4.97 -8.83 -21.02
C ASP A 320 -4.70 -10.24 -20.49
N SER A 321 -3.43 -10.63 -20.37
CA SER A 321 -3.01 -11.96 -19.91
C SER A 321 -2.50 -12.01 -18.47
N ARG A 322 -2.52 -10.87 -17.75
CA ARG A 322 -1.99 -10.81 -16.40
C ARG A 322 -2.78 -11.70 -15.46
N THR A 323 -2.04 -12.54 -14.75
CA THR A 323 -2.56 -13.42 -13.72
C THR A 323 -2.05 -12.94 -12.37
N GLY A 324 -2.92 -12.97 -11.37
CA GLY A 324 -2.56 -12.73 -9.98
C GLY A 324 -2.92 -13.92 -9.11
N ALA A 325 -2.21 -14.06 -8.00
CA ALA A 325 -2.34 -15.16 -7.06
C ALA A 325 -2.29 -14.65 -5.62
N CYS A 326 -3.06 -15.26 -4.73
CA CYS A 326 -3.07 -15.00 -3.30
C CYS A 326 -3.16 -16.35 -2.57
N ILE A 327 -2.15 -16.69 -1.77
CA ILE A 327 -2.11 -17.93 -1.01
C ILE A 327 -2.50 -17.63 0.44
N VAL A 328 -3.41 -18.43 0.98
CA VAL A 328 -4.06 -18.16 2.26
C VAL A 328 -4.03 -19.40 3.16
N SER A 329 -3.66 -19.21 4.42
CA SER A 329 -3.65 -20.28 5.41
C SER A 329 -5.07 -20.75 5.80
N PRO A 330 -5.21 -21.93 6.42
CA PRO A 330 -6.48 -22.35 7.04
C PRO A 330 -7.02 -21.38 8.10
N THR A 331 -6.15 -20.55 8.69
CA THR A 331 -6.50 -19.52 9.67
C THR A 331 -6.84 -18.17 9.04
N LYS A 332 -6.98 -18.10 7.71
CA LYS A 332 -7.34 -16.88 6.95
C LYS A 332 -6.25 -15.79 6.95
N GLN A 333 -5.01 -16.19 7.17
CA GLN A 333 -3.83 -15.33 7.01
C GLN A 333 -3.37 -15.38 5.55
N VAL A 334 -3.06 -14.22 4.97
CA VAL A 334 -2.43 -14.14 3.65
C VAL A 334 -0.94 -14.51 3.80
N MET A 335 -0.53 -15.57 3.11
CA MET A 335 0.80 -16.16 3.20
C MET A 335 1.73 -15.64 2.12
N ALA A 336 1.22 -15.44 0.91
CA ALA A 336 1.98 -14.91 -0.22
C ALA A 336 1.04 -14.31 -1.26
N VAL A 337 1.52 -13.33 -2.01
CA VAL A 337 0.82 -12.74 -3.15
C VAL A 337 1.75 -12.78 -4.36
N GLY A 338 1.25 -13.32 -5.46
CA GLY A 338 1.98 -13.48 -6.71
C GLY A 338 1.30 -12.74 -7.85
N HIS A 339 2.06 -12.54 -8.92
CA HIS A 339 1.63 -11.84 -10.13
C HIS A 339 2.47 -12.31 -11.30
N SER A 340 1.91 -12.40 -12.50
CA SER A 340 2.65 -12.78 -13.70
C SER A 340 3.48 -11.61 -14.22
N GLY A 341 4.73 -11.86 -14.64
CA GLY A 341 5.58 -10.84 -15.26
C GLY A 341 6.99 -11.37 -15.55
N TYR A 342 7.81 -10.56 -16.20
CA TYR A 342 9.24 -10.87 -16.38
C TYR A 342 9.95 -10.89 -15.03
N PRO A 343 10.92 -11.80 -14.80
CA PRO A 343 11.78 -11.77 -13.63
C PRO A 343 12.28 -10.35 -13.32
N GLU A 344 12.33 -10.01 -12.02
CA GLU A 344 12.86 -8.71 -11.60
C GLU A 344 14.31 -8.56 -12.09
N ASP A 345 14.70 -7.33 -12.40
CA ASP A 345 16.05 -6.96 -12.88
C ASP A 345 16.49 -7.59 -14.21
N MET A 346 15.59 -8.23 -14.95
CA MET A 346 15.88 -8.76 -16.29
C MET A 346 15.92 -7.63 -17.33
N GLU A 347 17.05 -7.50 -18.03
CA GLU A 347 17.15 -6.63 -19.20
C GLU A 347 16.40 -7.24 -20.39
N LEU A 348 15.32 -6.60 -20.85
CA LEU A 348 14.41 -7.20 -21.83
C LEU A 348 14.92 -7.16 -23.28
N GLY A 349 15.78 -6.21 -23.67
CA GLY A 349 16.38 -6.15 -25.01
C GLY A 349 15.45 -6.60 -26.15
N GLU A 350 15.87 -7.62 -26.90
CA GLU A 350 15.10 -8.23 -28.00
C GLU A 350 14.03 -9.25 -27.56
N ILE A 351 14.04 -9.65 -26.28
CA ILE A 351 13.07 -10.60 -25.71
C ILE A 351 11.83 -9.89 -25.13
N GLU A 352 11.79 -8.56 -25.20
CA GLU A 352 10.59 -7.79 -24.91
C GLU A 352 9.43 -8.29 -25.79
N HIS A 353 8.30 -8.58 -25.13
CA HIS A 353 7.12 -9.25 -25.69
C HIS A 353 7.17 -10.77 -25.88
N ASN A 354 8.24 -11.44 -25.44
CA ASN A 354 8.28 -12.90 -25.46
C ASN A 354 7.66 -13.50 -24.17
N LYS A 355 6.48 -14.10 -24.32
CA LYS A 355 5.72 -14.74 -23.23
C LYS A 355 6.44 -15.91 -22.56
N GLU A 356 7.41 -16.54 -23.22
CA GLU A 356 8.17 -17.66 -22.66
C GLU A 356 9.02 -17.25 -21.44
N TYR A 357 9.39 -15.98 -21.34
CA TYR A 357 10.17 -15.43 -20.23
C TYR A 357 9.29 -14.93 -19.08
N ILE A 358 7.96 -14.99 -19.22
CA ILE A 358 7.04 -14.55 -18.17
C ILE A 358 6.96 -15.63 -17.09
N THR A 359 7.30 -15.25 -15.86
CA THR A 359 7.06 -16.11 -14.70
C THR A 359 5.60 -15.98 -14.26
N HIS A 360 4.92 -17.10 -14.06
CA HIS A 360 3.51 -17.13 -13.64
C HIS A 360 3.31 -16.71 -12.17
N ALA A 361 2.11 -16.26 -11.84
CA ALA A 361 1.78 -15.73 -10.53
C ALA A 361 1.90 -16.77 -9.41
N GLU A 362 1.44 -17.99 -9.68
CA GLU A 362 1.47 -19.12 -8.76
C GLU A 362 2.90 -19.50 -8.42
N TYR A 363 3.79 -19.50 -9.42
CA TYR A 363 5.20 -19.81 -9.26
C TYR A 363 5.87 -18.81 -8.31
N ARG A 364 5.62 -17.50 -8.54
CA ARG A 364 6.13 -16.43 -7.68
C ARG A 364 5.58 -16.47 -6.27
N ALA A 365 4.29 -16.74 -6.11
CA ALA A 365 3.67 -16.82 -4.79
C ALA A 365 4.21 -18.02 -3.98
N ILE A 366 4.42 -19.17 -4.63
CA ILE A 366 4.90 -20.40 -3.97
C ILE A 366 6.38 -20.30 -3.62
N LEU A 367 7.23 -19.85 -4.55
CA LEU A 367 8.69 -19.81 -4.32
C LEU A 367 9.18 -18.57 -3.60
N GLY A 368 8.51 -17.42 -3.78
CA GLY A 368 8.85 -16.18 -3.09
C GLY A 368 8.23 -16.06 -1.70
N GLY A 369 7.32 -16.96 -1.35
CA GLY A 369 6.59 -16.97 -0.09
C GLY A 369 7.17 -17.91 0.99
N PRO A 370 6.53 -17.97 2.16
CA PRO A 370 6.83 -18.99 3.18
C PRO A 370 6.34 -20.38 2.73
N ILE A 371 6.46 -21.38 3.61
CA ILE A 371 5.88 -22.71 3.37
C ILE A 371 4.34 -22.60 3.31
N VAL A 372 3.75 -23.10 2.21
CA VAL A 372 2.32 -22.98 1.90
C VAL A 372 1.53 -24.29 2.01
N ARG A 373 2.09 -25.30 2.67
CA ARG A 373 1.43 -26.60 2.82
C ARG A 373 0.10 -26.45 3.57
N GLY A 374 -0.96 -27.05 3.03
CA GLY A 374 -2.32 -26.97 3.54
C GLY A 374 -3.06 -25.66 3.25
N CYS A 375 -2.42 -24.70 2.58
CA CYS A 375 -3.05 -23.43 2.21
C CYS A 375 -4.02 -23.57 1.04
N THR A 376 -4.85 -22.55 0.85
CA THR A 376 -5.72 -22.37 -0.33
C THR A 376 -5.11 -21.32 -1.25
N LEU A 377 -5.02 -21.64 -2.55
CA LEU A 377 -4.60 -20.70 -3.59
C LEU A 377 -5.83 -20.05 -4.23
N TYR A 378 -5.90 -18.72 -4.17
CA TYR A 378 -6.81 -17.91 -4.97
C TYR A 378 -6.05 -17.39 -6.18
N VAL A 379 -6.52 -17.67 -7.38
CA VAL A 379 -5.82 -17.31 -8.62
C VAL A 379 -6.80 -16.76 -9.66
N THR A 380 -6.42 -15.72 -10.40
CA THR A 380 -7.35 -15.08 -11.34
C THR A 380 -7.58 -15.90 -12.62
N SER A 381 -6.66 -16.81 -12.93
CA SER A 381 -6.68 -17.69 -14.11
C SER A 381 -6.39 -19.12 -13.69
N TYR A 382 -7.01 -20.10 -14.33
CA TYR A 382 -6.77 -21.51 -14.02
C TYR A 382 -5.28 -21.88 -14.29
N PRO A 383 -4.60 -22.60 -13.37
CA PRO A 383 -3.17 -22.88 -13.50
C PRO A 383 -2.80 -23.69 -14.76
N CYS A 384 -1.65 -23.40 -15.35
CA CYS A 384 -1.08 -24.23 -16.43
C CYS A 384 -0.50 -25.55 -15.89
N GLU A 385 -0.08 -26.46 -16.77
CA GLU A 385 0.48 -27.78 -16.39
C GLU A 385 1.67 -27.66 -15.42
N THR A 386 2.63 -26.77 -15.71
CA THR A 386 3.81 -26.55 -14.85
C THR A 386 3.41 -26.02 -13.47
N CYS A 387 2.49 -25.06 -13.43
CA CYS A 387 2.00 -24.50 -12.17
C CYS A 387 1.19 -25.55 -11.39
N ALA A 388 0.38 -26.38 -12.06
CA ALA A 388 -0.38 -27.46 -11.42
C ALA A 388 0.54 -28.44 -10.68
N LYS A 389 1.63 -28.88 -11.32
CA LYS A 389 2.64 -29.75 -10.67
C LYS A 389 3.26 -29.07 -9.46
N LEU A 390 3.64 -27.80 -9.57
CA LEU A 390 4.22 -27.04 -8.46
C LEU A 390 3.23 -26.85 -7.30
N ILE A 391 1.97 -26.55 -7.60
CA ILE A 391 0.90 -26.40 -6.60
C ILE A 391 0.76 -27.68 -5.78
N VAL A 392 0.64 -28.83 -6.45
CA VAL A 392 0.54 -30.14 -5.79
C VAL A 392 1.80 -30.42 -4.97
N GLN A 393 3.00 -30.20 -5.53
CA GLN A 393 4.27 -30.47 -4.85
C GLN A 393 4.48 -29.58 -3.62
N SER A 394 4.01 -28.33 -3.66
CA SER A 394 4.05 -27.39 -2.53
C SER A 394 3.10 -27.77 -1.39
N GLY A 395 2.17 -28.70 -1.66
CA GLY A 395 1.20 -29.20 -0.70
C GLY A 395 0.03 -28.23 -0.44
N ILE A 396 -0.24 -27.29 -1.34
CA ILE A 396 -1.50 -26.51 -1.35
C ILE A 396 -2.68 -27.50 -1.42
N SER A 397 -3.71 -27.28 -0.61
CA SER A 397 -4.81 -28.23 -0.43
C SER A 397 -6.06 -27.88 -1.23
N ALA A 398 -6.21 -26.63 -1.65
CA ALA A 398 -7.39 -26.16 -2.38
C ALA A 398 -7.06 -25.01 -3.34
N ILE A 399 -7.87 -24.89 -4.40
CA ILE A 399 -7.77 -23.82 -5.39
C ILE A 399 -9.13 -23.16 -5.61
N VAL A 400 -9.16 -21.83 -5.60
CA VAL A 400 -10.27 -21.02 -6.06
C VAL A 400 -9.79 -20.23 -7.27
N TYR A 401 -10.38 -20.44 -8.45
CA TYR A 401 -9.93 -19.81 -9.69
C TYR A 401 -10.96 -18.84 -10.29
N GLY A 402 -10.49 -17.76 -10.91
CA GLY A 402 -11.34 -16.77 -11.59
C GLY A 402 -11.82 -17.24 -12.96
N LYS A 403 -10.89 -17.41 -13.91
CA LYS A 403 -11.20 -17.86 -15.28
C LYS A 403 -10.87 -19.35 -15.46
N PRO A 404 -11.76 -20.18 -16.03
CA PRO A 404 -11.47 -21.60 -16.29
C PRO A 404 -10.44 -21.78 -17.43
N SER A 405 -9.77 -22.93 -17.45
CA SER A 405 -8.96 -23.38 -18.60
C SER A 405 -9.70 -24.43 -19.41
N LYS A 406 -9.42 -24.50 -20.72
CA LYS A 406 -9.87 -25.58 -21.61
C LYS A 406 -8.86 -26.72 -21.73
N ASP A 407 -7.67 -26.56 -21.15
CA ASP A 407 -6.60 -27.56 -21.21
C ASP A 407 -6.88 -28.74 -20.26
N PRO A 408 -7.02 -29.97 -20.77
CA PRO A 408 -7.32 -31.14 -19.94
C PRO A 408 -6.16 -31.59 -19.06
N TYR A 409 -4.91 -31.25 -19.37
CA TYR A 409 -3.74 -31.71 -18.62
C TYR A 409 -3.66 -31.14 -17.19
N PRO A 410 -3.68 -29.81 -16.97
CA PRO A 410 -3.69 -29.27 -15.62
C PRO A 410 -4.96 -29.65 -14.87
N GLN A 411 -6.11 -29.76 -15.54
CA GLN A 411 -7.35 -30.22 -14.92
C GLN A 411 -7.19 -31.62 -14.33
N ARG A 412 -6.64 -32.56 -15.11
CA ARG A 412 -6.39 -33.92 -14.64
C ARG A 412 -5.43 -33.94 -13.45
N ILE A 413 -4.29 -33.24 -13.53
CA ILE A 413 -3.32 -33.18 -12.43
C ILE A 413 -3.98 -32.66 -11.14
N LEU A 414 -4.69 -31.54 -11.25
CA LEU A 414 -5.28 -30.89 -10.09
C LEU A 414 -6.44 -31.72 -9.51
N GLN A 415 -7.36 -32.22 -10.34
CA GLN A 415 -8.52 -32.99 -9.89
C GLN A 415 -8.15 -34.35 -9.26
N GLU A 416 -7.09 -35.00 -9.74
CA GLU A 416 -6.61 -36.27 -9.18
C GLU A 416 -5.86 -36.06 -7.86
N CYS A 417 -5.20 -34.90 -7.67
CA CYS A 417 -4.34 -34.65 -6.51
C CYS A 417 -5.00 -33.79 -5.42
N LEU A 418 -6.01 -32.98 -5.74
CA LEU A 418 -6.66 -32.07 -4.80
C LEU A 418 -8.15 -32.36 -4.69
N SER A 419 -8.67 -32.30 -3.46
CA SER A 419 -10.09 -32.57 -3.18
C SER A 419 -11.00 -31.35 -3.35
N ASN A 420 -10.45 -30.14 -3.47
CA ASN A 420 -11.23 -28.91 -3.50
C ASN A 420 -10.68 -27.90 -4.51
N ILE A 421 -11.20 -27.98 -5.74
CA ILE A 421 -10.91 -27.04 -6.82
C ILE A 421 -12.23 -26.52 -7.34
N ARG A 422 -12.42 -25.21 -7.32
CA ARG A 422 -13.69 -24.61 -7.72
C ARG A 422 -13.50 -23.22 -8.32
N PRO A 423 -14.43 -22.77 -9.18
CA PRO A 423 -14.45 -21.37 -9.59
C PRO A 423 -14.73 -20.48 -8.37
N LYS A 424 -14.36 -19.19 -8.48
CA LYS A 424 -14.87 -18.16 -7.56
C LYS A 424 -16.40 -18.16 -7.60
N ALA A 425 -17.03 -17.91 -6.47
CA ALA A 425 -18.46 -17.63 -6.42
C ALA A 425 -18.77 -16.37 -7.25
N ASP A 426 -19.97 -16.36 -7.83
CA ASP A 426 -20.51 -15.21 -8.59
C ASP A 426 -21.02 -14.10 -7.66
#